data_AF-A0A6M5Z160-F1
#
_entry.id   AF-A0A6M5Z160-F1
#
_cell.length_a   1.000
_cell.length_b   1.000
_cell.length_c   1.000
_cell.angle_alpha   90.00
_cell.angle_beta   90.00
_cell.angle_gamma   90.00
#
_symmetry.space_group_name_H-M   'P 1'
#
loop_
_entity.id
_entity.type
_entity.pdbx_description
1 polymer ?
#
loop_
_entity_poly.entity_id
_entity_poly.type
_entity_poly.pdbx_seq_one_letter_code
_entity_poly.pdbx_strand_id
1 'polypeptide(L)'
;MSATTTWKCPQDGMEWSIKERKCPTCGYVNIPKSVTLRSHATGKGAALSATTRLGKSVFNQRFADPDAKFAADEQFEIVRDDVHLFAWVIRPVAGARNATFYNGTEVPDAGCELVEGGVITVGRTRLKLTVTFK
;
A
#
# COMPACT_ATOMS: atom_id res chain seq x y z
N MET A 1 -22.44 8.70 4.84
CA MET A 1 -21.26 9.53 5.17
C MET A 1 -20.60 9.88 3.85
N SER A 2 -20.61 11.16 3.47
CA SER A 2 -20.13 11.61 2.16
C SER A 2 -18.63 11.36 2.04
N ALA A 3 -18.23 10.51 1.11
CA ALA A 3 -16.83 10.42 0.69
C ALA A 3 -16.42 11.80 0.17
N THR A 4 -15.39 12.38 0.76
CA THR A 4 -14.87 13.70 0.37
C THR A 4 -14.37 13.60 -1.06
N THR A 5 -15.15 14.10 -2.03
CA THR A 5 -14.86 14.08 -3.48
C THR A 5 -13.90 15.20 -3.89
N THR A 6 -13.23 15.82 -2.92
CA THR A 6 -12.30 16.92 -3.11
C THR A 6 -10.97 16.63 -2.42
N TRP A 7 -9.89 17.19 -2.96
CA TRP A 7 -8.57 17.18 -2.33
C TRP A 7 -8.11 18.63 -2.12
N LYS A 8 -7.37 18.86 -1.05
CA LYS A 8 -6.79 20.17 -0.74
C LYS A 8 -5.37 20.23 -1.28
N CYS A 9 -5.08 21.24 -2.10
CA CYS A 9 -3.75 21.46 -2.61
C CYS A 9 -2.77 21.83 -1.48
N PRO A 10 -1.66 21.10 -1.31
CA PRO A 10 -0.70 21.40 -0.23
C PRO A 10 0.11 22.67 -0.50
N GLN A 11 0.11 23.18 -1.74
CA GLN A 11 0.90 24.34 -2.14
C GLN A 11 0.15 25.67 -2.01
N ASP A 12 -1.12 25.73 -2.41
CA ASP A 12 -1.95 26.95 -2.33
C ASP A 12 -3.15 26.84 -1.39
N GLY A 13 -3.42 25.65 -0.84
CA GLY A 13 -4.51 25.41 0.11
C GLY A 13 -5.92 25.37 -0.51
N MET A 14 -6.05 25.51 -1.83
CA MET A 14 -7.35 25.46 -2.50
C MET A 14 -7.87 24.01 -2.61
N GLU A 15 -9.19 23.85 -2.63
CA GLU A 15 -9.83 22.54 -2.76
C GLU A 15 -10.32 22.32 -4.19
N TRP A 16 -10.01 21.14 -4.72
CA TRP A 16 -10.28 20.74 -6.11
C TRP A 16 -10.97 19.39 -6.16
N SER A 17 -11.66 19.10 -7.26
CA SER A 17 -12.27 17.78 -7.44
C SER A 17 -11.19 16.69 -7.54
N ILE A 18 -11.47 15.49 -7.03
CA ILE A 18 -10.59 14.33 -7.25
C ILE A 18 -10.44 13.93 -8.73
N LYS A 19 -11.31 14.43 -9.61
CA LYS A 19 -11.14 14.27 -11.07
C LYS A 19 -9.99 15.13 -11.61
N GLU A 20 -9.64 16.21 -10.91
CA GLU A 20 -8.58 17.13 -11.27
C GLU A 20 -7.27 16.66 -10.65
N ARG A 21 -6.46 15.95 -11.46
CA ARG A 21 -5.13 15.45 -11.03
C ARG A 21 -4.09 16.55 -10.84
N LYS A 22 -4.40 17.79 -11.20
CA LYS A 22 -3.50 18.94 -11.15
C LYS A 22 -4.28 20.13 -10.64
N CYS A 23 -3.72 20.85 -9.67
CA CYS A 23 -4.24 22.14 -9.22
C CYS A 23 -4.29 23.10 -10.42
N PRO A 24 -5.47 23.62 -10.80
CA PRO A 24 -5.59 24.59 -11.88
C PRO A 24 -4.84 25.90 -11.63
N THR A 25 -4.63 26.28 -10.36
CA THR A 25 -4.02 27.56 -9.97
C THR A 25 -2.49 27.49 -9.93
N CYS A 26 -1.90 26.67 -9.07
CA CYS A 26 -0.44 26.60 -8.92
C CYS A 26 0.24 25.51 -9.77
N GLY A 27 -0.55 24.64 -10.40
CA GLY A 27 -0.04 23.55 -11.23
C GLY A 27 0.50 22.34 -10.46
N TYR A 28 0.37 22.30 -9.13
CA TYR A 28 0.72 21.14 -8.31
C TYR A 28 -0.01 19.88 -8.78
N VAL A 29 0.69 18.77 -8.96
CA VAL A 29 0.11 17.52 -9.43
C VAL A 29 -0.21 16.61 -8.25
N ASN A 30 -1.49 16.28 -8.07
CA ASN A 30 -1.96 15.37 -7.04
C ASN A 30 -1.84 13.91 -7.50
N ILE A 31 -0.64 13.36 -7.36
CA ILE A 31 -0.35 11.95 -7.58
C ILE A 31 0.00 11.33 -6.22
N PRO A 32 -0.53 10.13 -5.89
CA PRO A 32 -0.14 9.40 -4.69
C PRO A 32 1.38 9.21 -4.68
N LYS A 33 2.01 9.52 -3.55
CA LYS A 33 3.42 9.23 -3.31
C LYS A 33 3.74 7.77 -3.61
N SER A 34 4.96 7.47 -4.03
CA SER A 34 5.34 6.07 -4.25
C SER A 34 5.38 5.36 -2.90
N VAL A 35 4.79 4.17 -2.81
CA VAL A 35 4.84 3.37 -1.59
C VAL A 35 6.12 2.53 -1.59
N THR A 36 6.85 2.54 -0.51
CA THR A 36 8.03 1.69 -0.30
C THR A 36 7.75 0.74 0.85
N LEU A 37 7.86 -0.56 0.56
CA LEU A 37 7.83 -1.59 1.59
C LEU A 37 9.24 -1.92 2.04
N ARG A 38 9.46 -2.08 3.35
CA ARG A 38 10.76 -2.47 3.92
C ARG A 38 10.61 -3.65 4.87
N SER A 39 11.37 -4.72 4.65
CA SER A 39 11.42 -5.86 5.58
C SER A 39 12.14 -5.48 6.87
N HIS A 40 11.53 -5.87 8.00
CA HIS A 40 12.15 -5.76 9.32
C HIS A 40 13.33 -6.72 9.48
N ALA A 41 13.27 -7.90 8.87
CA ALA A 41 14.30 -8.92 9.04
C ALA A 41 15.62 -8.55 8.36
N THR A 42 15.56 -7.85 7.22
CA THR A 42 16.75 -7.58 6.38
C THR A 42 17.01 -6.10 6.13
N GLY A 43 16.06 -5.21 6.43
CA GLY A 43 16.11 -3.79 6.08
C GLY A 43 15.99 -3.51 4.58
N LYS A 44 15.90 -4.54 3.72
CA LYS A 44 15.72 -4.39 2.27
C LYS A 44 14.32 -3.92 1.97
N GLY A 45 14.18 -3.14 0.90
CA GLY A 45 12.89 -2.61 0.50
C GLY A 45 12.70 -2.54 -1.01
N ALA A 46 11.45 -2.33 -1.40
CA ALA A 46 11.03 -2.20 -2.78
C ALA A 46 10.04 -1.04 -2.88
N ALA A 47 10.33 -0.10 -3.78
CA ALA A 47 9.40 0.96 -4.16
C ALA A 47 8.40 0.41 -5.18
N LEU A 48 7.13 0.77 -5.00
CA LEU A 48 6.02 0.42 -5.86
C LEU A 48 5.45 1.73 -6.43
N SER A 49 5.45 1.82 -7.75
CA SER A 49 4.91 2.96 -8.51
C SER A 49 3.62 2.62 -9.26
N ALA A 50 3.22 1.34 -9.26
CA ALA A 50 2.02 0.83 -9.89
C ALA A 50 1.41 -0.30 -9.04
N THR A 51 0.19 -0.70 -9.39
CA THR A 51 -0.45 -1.86 -8.80
C THR A 51 0.47 -3.07 -8.88
N THR A 52 0.79 -3.65 -7.74
CA THR A 52 1.78 -4.72 -7.64
C THR A 52 1.23 -5.86 -6.80
N ARG A 53 1.30 -7.09 -7.34
CA ARG A 53 1.08 -8.32 -6.57
C ARG A 53 2.37 -8.74 -5.90
N LEU A 54 2.27 -9.07 -4.62
CA LEU A 54 3.38 -9.53 -3.80
C LEU A 54 3.06 -10.91 -3.25
N GLY A 55 4.09 -11.74 -3.22
CA GLY A 55 4.01 -13.09 -2.71
C GLY A 55 5.40 -13.69 -2.58
N LYS A 56 5.45 -14.99 -2.34
CA LYS A 56 6.65 -15.73 -1.94
C LYS A 56 7.89 -15.43 -2.78
N SER A 57 7.75 -15.35 -4.11
CA SER A 57 8.88 -15.05 -5.01
C SER A 57 9.48 -13.67 -4.74
N VAL A 58 8.64 -12.63 -4.64
CA VAL A 58 9.07 -11.25 -4.34
C VAL A 58 9.71 -11.18 -2.96
N PHE A 59 9.13 -11.87 -1.98
CA PHE A 59 9.62 -11.88 -0.61
C PHE A 59 11.01 -12.53 -0.49
N ASN A 60 11.26 -13.60 -1.26
CA ASN A 60 12.59 -14.21 -1.37
C ASN A 60 13.59 -13.32 -2.12
N GLN A 61 13.20 -12.80 -3.28
CA GLN A 61 14.16 -12.15 -4.19
C GLN A 61 14.46 -10.71 -3.82
N ARG A 62 13.44 -9.92 -3.48
CA ARG A 62 13.60 -8.48 -3.21
C ARG A 62 13.86 -8.18 -1.74
N PHE A 63 13.12 -8.84 -0.84
CA PHE A 63 13.27 -8.62 0.60
C PHE A 63 14.26 -9.59 1.25
N ALA A 64 14.54 -10.74 0.64
CA ALA A 64 15.33 -11.81 1.22
C ALA A 64 14.84 -12.21 2.62
N ASP A 65 13.52 -12.18 2.83
CA ASP A 65 12.91 -12.38 4.14
C ASP A 65 12.84 -13.89 4.46
N PRO A 66 13.42 -14.37 5.57
CA PRO A 66 13.42 -15.79 5.92
C PRO A 66 12.00 -16.35 6.18
N ASP A 67 11.04 -15.48 6.47
CA ASP A 67 9.64 -15.85 6.67
C ASP A 67 8.86 -15.95 5.34
N ALA A 68 9.49 -15.69 4.18
CA ALA A 68 8.86 -15.84 2.87
C ALA A 68 8.25 -17.23 2.63
N LYS A 69 8.78 -18.28 3.28
CA LYS A 69 8.22 -19.64 3.24
C LYS A 69 6.79 -19.76 3.77
N PHE A 70 6.32 -18.81 4.58
CA PHE A 70 4.96 -18.77 5.11
C PHE A 70 3.99 -18.04 4.19
N ALA A 71 4.47 -17.34 3.17
CA ALA A 71 3.61 -16.69 2.20
C ALA A 71 3.12 -17.66 1.12
N ALA A 72 1.95 -17.35 0.57
CA ALA A 72 1.48 -17.91 -0.69
C ALA A 72 2.29 -17.35 -1.88
N ASP A 73 2.18 -18.01 -3.04
CA ASP A 73 2.85 -17.58 -4.26
C ASP A 73 2.40 -16.19 -4.70
N GLU A 74 1.09 -15.91 -4.55
CA GLU A 74 0.49 -14.58 -4.52
C GLU A 74 -0.20 -14.39 -3.16
N GLN A 75 0.20 -13.39 -2.38
CA GLN A 75 -0.24 -13.20 -1.00
C GLN A 75 -1.19 -12.01 -0.85
N PHE A 76 -0.79 -10.86 -1.38
CA PHE A 76 -1.59 -9.64 -1.38
C PHE A 76 -1.20 -8.78 -2.57
N GLU A 77 -2.05 -7.83 -2.91
CA GLU A 77 -1.74 -6.77 -3.86
C GLU A 77 -1.81 -5.41 -3.18
N ILE A 78 -0.95 -4.51 -3.64
CA ILE A 78 -1.02 -3.10 -3.30
C ILE A 78 -1.49 -2.38 -4.55
N VAL A 79 -2.66 -1.77 -4.45
CA VAL A 79 -3.39 -1.15 -5.55
C VAL A 79 -3.46 0.35 -5.30
N ARG A 80 -3.34 1.11 -6.38
CA ARG A 80 -3.61 2.54 -6.35
C ARG A 80 -5.13 2.76 -6.48
N ASP A 81 -5.76 3.31 -5.45
CA ASP A 81 -7.17 3.71 -5.52
C ASP A 81 -7.29 5.13 -6.09
N ASP A 82 -7.35 5.18 -7.42
CA ASP A 82 -7.55 6.41 -8.19
C ASP A 82 -8.99 6.94 -8.12
N VAL A 83 -9.94 6.17 -7.58
CA VAL A 83 -11.37 6.48 -7.65
C VAL A 83 -11.86 7.21 -6.39
N HIS A 84 -11.31 6.89 -5.21
CA HIS A 84 -11.89 7.38 -3.95
C HIS A 84 -10.96 8.23 -3.09
N LEU A 85 -9.64 8.00 -3.09
CA LEU A 85 -8.77 8.54 -2.03
C LEU A 85 -7.39 9.02 -2.47
N PHE A 86 -6.98 8.84 -3.73
CA PHE A 86 -5.57 9.00 -4.12
C PHE A 86 -4.63 8.25 -3.15
N ALA A 87 -5.08 7.08 -2.69
CA ALA A 87 -4.41 6.32 -1.65
C ALA A 87 -3.90 4.99 -2.20
N TRP A 88 -3.00 4.38 -1.43
CA TRP A 88 -2.58 3.01 -1.65
C TRP A 88 -3.40 2.10 -0.76
N VAL A 89 -3.96 1.05 -1.34
CA VAL A 89 -4.81 0.07 -0.63
C VAL A 89 -4.13 -1.29 -0.72
N ILE A 90 -4.08 -2.01 0.40
CA ILE A 90 -3.69 -3.42 0.43
C ILE A 90 -4.93 -4.30 0.33
N ARG A 91 -4.90 -5.32 -0.52
CA ARG A 91 -5.95 -6.33 -0.65
C ARG A 91 -5.37 -7.73 -0.56
N PRO A 92 -5.98 -8.67 0.18
CA PRO A 92 -5.54 -10.06 0.17
C PRO A 92 -5.81 -10.67 -1.21
N VAL A 93 -4.94 -11.56 -1.67
CA VAL A 93 -5.22 -12.40 -2.84
C VAL A 93 -5.93 -13.67 -2.35
N ALA A 94 -7.03 -14.04 -3.00
CA ALA A 94 -7.79 -15.23 -2.65
C ALA A 94 -6.93 -16.50 -2.76
N GLY A 95 -7.15 -17.44 -1.83
CA GLY A 95 -6.45 -18.74 -1.82
C GLY A 95 -5.11 -18.74 -1.07
N ALA A 96 -4.70 -17.63 -0.45
CA ALA A 96 -3.55 -17.63 0.45
C ALA A 96 -3.83 -18.46 1.71
N ARG A 97 -2.95 -19.43 2.01
CA ARG A 97 -3.08 -20.31 3.19
C ARG A 97 -3.04 -19.53 4.51
N ASN A 98 -2.21 -18.50 4.58
CA ASN A 98 -2.08 -17.63 5.73
C ASN A 98 -2.68 -16.28 5.37
N ALA A 99 -3.54 -15.74 6.23
CA ALA A 99 -4.15 -14.44 6.00
C ALA A 99 -3.11 -13.31 6.06
N THR A 100 -3.39 -12.22 5.35
CA THR A 100 -2.59 -10.99 5.41
C THR A 100 -3.14 -10.10 6.51
N PHE A 101 -2.27 -9.54 7.34
CA PHE A 101 -2.64 -8.61 8.41
C PHE A 101 -1.99 -7.25 8.15
N TYR A 102 -2.69 -6.20 8.56
CA TYR A 102 -2.22 -4.83 8.56
C TYR A 102 -2.44 -4.20 9.95
N ASN A 103 -1.36 -3.68 10.55
CA ASN A 103 -1.34 -3.16 11.91
C ASN A 103 -1.96 -4.11 12.96
N GLY A 104 -1.78 -5.42 12.77
CA GLY A 104 -2.28 -6.47 13.66
C GLY A 104 -3.73 -6.92 13.42
N THR A 105 -4.44 -6.29 12.48
CA THR A 105 -5.80 -6.66 12.09
C THR A 105 -5.78 -7.37 10.74
N GLU A 106 -6.58 -8.41 10.56
CA GLU A 106 -6.70 -9.11 9.28
C GLU A 106 -7.25 -8.16 8.20
N VAL A 107 -6.62 -8.15 7.03
CA VAL A 107 -7.04 -7.28 5.93
C VAL A 107 -8.34 -7.83 5.33
N PRO A 108 -9.42 -7.04 5.26
CA PRO A 108 -10.67 -7.49 4.67
C PRO A 108 -10.53 -7.68 3.15
N ASP A 109 -11.42 -8.45 2.53
CA ASP A 109 -11.40 -8.71 1.07
C ASP A 109 -11.49 -7.42 0.23
N ALA A 110 -12.23 -6.42 0.71
CA ALA A 110 -12.32 -5.09 0.07
C ALA A 110 -10.98 -4.31 0.12
N GLY A 111 -10.09 -4.72 1.03
CA GLY A 111 -8.83 -4.06 1.35
C GLY A 111 -8.95 -2.96 2.39
N CYS A 112 -7.80 -2.43 2.79
CA CYS A 112 -7.71 -1.25 3.64
C CYS A 112 -6.61 -0.30 3.19
N GLU A 113 -6.75 0.98 3.55
CA GLU A 113 -5.79 2.02 3.22
C GLU A 113 -4.46 1.82 3.95
N LEU A 114 -3.36 2.07 3.23
CA LEU A 114 -2.03 2.12 3.77
C LEU A 114 -1.71 3.52 4.29
N VAL A 115 -1.20 3.60 5.51
CA VAL A 115 -0.68 4.80 6.16
C VAL A 115 0.83 4.68 6.44
N GLU A 116 1.48 5.84 6.58
CA GLU A 116 2.92 5.94 6.88
C GLU A 116 3.24 5.19 8.17
N GLY A 117 4.31 4.40 8.15
CA GLY A 117 4.74 3.57 9.30
C GLY A 117 3.88 2.32 9.53
N GLY A 118 2.83 2.10 8.74
CA GLY A 118 2.00 0.91 8.87
C GLY A 118 2.77 -0.39 8.64
N VAL A 119 2.33 -1.48 9.29
CA VAL A 119 3.02 -2.77 9.26
C VAL A 119 2.13 -3.85 8.65
N ILE A 120 2.64 -4.48 7.60
CA ILE A 120 2.02 -5.64 6.94
C ILE A 120 2.69 -6.91 7.48
N THR A 121 1.90 -7.94 7.78
CA THR A 121 2.39 -9.28 8.14
C THR A 121 1.65 -10.39 7.40
N VAL A 122 2.31 -11.54 7.25
CA VAL A 122 1.67 -12.80 6.85
C VAL A 122 1.39 -13.61 8.11
N GLY A 123 0.14 -14.01 8.31
CA GLY A 123 -0.34 -14.38 9.63
C GLY A 123 -0.14 -13.24 10.65
N ARG A 124 -0.24 -13.56 11.94
CA ARG A 124 -0.20 -12.55 13.00
C ARG A 124 1.16 -11.86 13.20
N THR A 125 2.27 -12.50 12.83
CA THR A 125 3.60 -12.04 13.25
C THR A 125 4.73 -12.23 12.24
N ARG A 126 4.52 -12.98 11.15
CA ARG A 126 5.58 -13.34 10.20
C ARG A 126 5.71 -12.30 9.10
N LEU A 127 6.90 -12.21 8.51
CA LEU A 127 7.15 -11.41 7.32
C LEU A 127 6.69 -9.94 7.51
N LYS A 128 7.33 -9.25 8.46
CA LYS A 128 6.99 -7.87 8.82
C LYS A 128 7.55 -6.88 7.80
N LEU A 129 6.65 -6.20 7.09
CA LEU A 129 6.99 -5.13 6.15
C LEU A 129 6.46 -3.79 6.65
N THR A 130 7.31 -2.77 6.72
CA THR A 130 6.88 -1.38 7.02
C THR A 130 6.59 -0.61 5.74
N VAL A 131 5.49 0.12 5.77
CA VAL A 131 5.04 1.04 4.73
C VAL A 131 5.68 2.40 4.97
N THR A 132 6.27 2.97 3.92
CA THR A 132 6.75 4.36 3.88
C THR A 132 6.36 4.98 2.55
N PHE A 133 6.09 6.28 2.53
CA PHE A 133 5.73 7.02 1.33
C PHE A 133 6.87 7.97 0.92
N LYS A 134 7.19 7.99 -0.38
CA LYS A 134 8.18 8.89 -0.98
C LYS A 134 7.56 9.77 -2.05
#